data_AF-A0A673UGR4-F1
#
_entry.id   AF-A0A673UGR4-F1
#
_cell.length_a   1.000
_cell.length_b   1.000
_cell.length_c   1.000
_cell.angle_alpha   90.00
_cell.angle_beta   90.00
_cell.angle_gamma   90.00
#
_symmetry.space_group_name_H-M   'P 1'
#
loop_
_entity.id
_entity.type
_entity.pdbx_description
1 polymer ?
#
loop_
_entity_poly.entity_id
_entity_poly.type
_entity_poly.pdbx_seq_one_letter_code
_entity_poly.pdbx_strand_id
1 'polypeptide(L)'
;NGNDTGAVGGPGGPWRPGMGGGGSFCGGFGSGIWDLGPRPGPGHVAHGGKAEDKEWMPVTKLGCLVKVMKIKSLEEIYLFSLPIKESRLIDFFLGVSLKDEVLKIMPCAGAKVTGRCGSVLVRLIPAPRGTGIVSAPVPKKLLMMAGIDDCYTTAQGCIATLGNFAKATFDAISKTYSYLTPDLWKETVFTRSPYQEFTDHLVKTHTRVSMQRTQAPAVAIT
;
A
#
# COMPACT_ATOMS: atom_id res chain seq x y z
N ASN A 1 -82.37 -45.16 30.19
CA ASN A 1 -82.39 -44.08 31.20
C ASN A 1 -81.27 -43.12 30.85
N GLY A 2 -81.59 -41.87 30.54
CA GLY A 2 -80.64 -40.87 30.03
C GLY A 2 -79.66 -40.37 31.09
N ASN A 3 -78.95 -39.26 30.91
CA ASN A 3 -78.95 -38.24 29.87
C ASN A 3 -77.64 -37.41 30.00
N ASP A 4 -77.25 -36.75 28.90
CA ASP A 4 -76.54 -35.45 28.73
C ASP A 4 -75.23 -35.18 29.51
N THR A 5 -74.14 -34.61 28.98
CA THR A 5 -73.84 -33.47 28.08
C THR A 5 -72.33 -33.60 27.72
N GLY A 6 -71.69 -33.05 26.69
CA GLY A 6 -71.98 -32.08 25.64
C GLY A 6 -70.64 -31.64 25.02
N ALA A 7 -70.55 -31.72 23.68
CA ALA A 7 -69.71 -30.96 22.73
C ALA A 7 -68.15 -31.03 22.69
N VAL A 8 -67.70 -31.85 21.72
CA VAL A 8 -66.63 -31.81 20.69
C VAL A 8 -65.77 -30.53 20.46
N GLY A 9 -64.48 -30.72 20.11
CA GLY A 9 -63.74 -29.86 19.16
C GLY A 9 -62.20 -29.88 19.27
N GLY A 10 -61.51 -30.43 18.27
CA GLY A 10 -60.04 -30.60 18.19
C GLY A 10 -59.22 -29.40 17.65
N PRO A 11 -58.03 -29.61 17.02
CA PRO A 11 -56.78 -28.91 17.36
C PRO A 11 -56.17 -27.99 16.27
N GLY A 12 -55.22 -27.10 16.64
CA GLY A 12 -54.13 -26.65 15.75
C GLY A 12 -53.80 -25.14 15.64
N GLY A 13 -52.70 -24.71 16.29
CA GLY A 13 -51.74 -23.63 15.87
C GLY A 13 -52.17 -22.14 15.95
N PRO A 14 -51.25 -21.17 15.69
CA PRO A 14 -49.88 -21.01 16.19
C PRO A 14 -49.65 -19.67 16.94
N TRP A 15 -48.48 -19.58 17.56
CA TRP A 15 -47.90 -18.47 18.33
C TRP A 15 -48.19 -17.04 17.84
N ARG A 16 -48.70 -16.20 18.75
CA ARG A 16 -48.68 -14.73 18.68
C ARG A 16 -47.46 -14.18 19.43
N PRO A 17 -46.62 -13.30 18.85
CA PRO A 17 -45.72 -12.47 19.63
C PRO A 17 -46.50 -11.35 20.30
N GLY A 18 -46.43 -11.31 21.62
CA GLY A 18 -47.03 -10.31 22.48
C GLY A 18 -46.33 -8.95 22.36
N MET A 19 -47.17 -7.93 22.43
CA MET A 19 -46.85 -6.54 22.69
C MET A 19 -46.37 -6.38 24.15
N GLY A 20 -45.31 -5.60 24.35
CA GLY A 20 -44.86 -5.11 25.66
C GLY A 20 -43.45 -4.56 25.48
N GLY A 21 -43.09 -3.35 25.85
CA GLY A 21 -43.75 -2.29 26.61
C GLY A 21 -42.60 -1.36 26.98
N GLY A 22 -42.53 -0.19 26.34
CA GLY A 22 -41.38 0.70 26.46
C GLY A 22 -41.83 2.15 26.45
N GLY A 23 -42.02 2.68 27.66
CA GLY A 23 -42.00 4.08 28.08
C GLY A 23 -42.16 5.16 27.02
N SER A 24 -43.33 5.80 27.08
CA SER A 24 -43.62 7.13 26.56
C SER A 24 -42.62 8.17 27.11
N PHE A 25 -41.95 8.89 26.22
CA PHE A 25 -41.43 10.24 26.49
C PHE A 25 -42.02 11.18 25.45
N CYS A 26 -42.97 12.00 25.91
CA CYS A 26 -43.58 13.10 25.19
C CYS A 26 -42.52 14.17 24.88
N GLY A 27 -42.49 14.63 23.63
CA GLY A 27 -41.70 15.77 23.19
C GLY A 27 -42.13 16.17 21.79
N GLY A 28 -43.27 16.87 21.70
CA GLY A 28 -43.77 17.41 20.44
C GLY A 28 -42.83 18.50 19.91
N PHE A 29 -42.52 18.43 18.62
CA PHE A 29 -42.08 19.58 17.82
C PHE A 29 -42.75 19.47 16.46
N GLY A 30 -43.51 20.51 16.12
CA GLY A 30 -44.49 20.50 15.06
C GLY A 30 -43.93 20.41 13.65
N SER A 31 -44.76 19.83 12.77
CA SER A 31 -44.72 20.04 11.33
C SER A 31 -44.76 21.52 10.99
N GLY A 32 -43.59 22.11 10.73
CA GLY A 32 -43.45 23.34 9.97
C GLY A 32 -43.09 22.98 8.54
N ILE A 33 -43.91 23.45 7.60
CA ILE A 33 -43.67 23.47 6.17
C ILE A 33 -42.36 24.26 5.91
N TRP A 34 -41.41 23.74 5.13
CA TRP A 34 -40.23 24.50 4.67
C TRP A 34 -40.31 24.64 3.16
N ASP A 35 -41.28 25.45 2.71
CA ASP A 35 -41.28 26.04 1.38
C ASP A 35 -40.22 27.15 1.33
N LEU A 36 -38.98 26.79 0.98
CA LEU A 36 -37.96 27.74 0.53
C LEU A 36 -37.14 27.10 -0.59
N GLY A 37 -37.30 27.60 -1.81
CA GLY A 37 -36.57 27.18 -3.00
C GLY A 37 -35.04 27.34 -2.89
N PRO A 38 -34.27 26.83 -3.86
CA PRO A 38 -32.81 26.81 -3.79
C PRO A 38 -32.25 28.23 -3.80
N ARG A 39 -31.64 28.66 -2.69
CA ARG A 39 -30.81 29.87 -2.63
C ARG A 39 -29.46 29.58 -3.31
N PRO A 40 -29.05 30.33 -4.34
CA PRO A 40 -27.69 30.23 -4.89
C PRO A 40 -26.70 30.99 -4.01
N GLY A 41 -25.66 30.31 -3.52
CA GLY A 41 -24.42 30.91 -3.03
C GLY A 41 -23.72 30.08 -1.94
N PRO A 42 -22.43 30.34 -1.64
CA PRO A 42 -21.42 31.10 -2.37
C PRO A 42 -20.51 30.17 -3.19
N GLY A 43 -20.11 30.61 -4.39
CA GLY A 43 -19.14 29.89 -5.20
C GLY A 43 -17.85 29.65 -4.41
N HIS A 44 -17.49 28.38 -4.23
CA HIS A 44 -16.11 28.02 -3.95
C HIS A 44 -15.31 28.43 -5.19
N VAL A 45 -14.66 29.59 -5.11
CA VAL A 45 -13.56 29.91 -6.00
C VAL A 45 -12.53 28.82 -5.77
N ALA A 46 -12.50 27.83 -6.67
CA ALA A 46 -11.40 26.91 -6.76
C ALA A 46 -10.18 27.78 -7.09
N HIS A 47 -9.44 28.15 -6.05
CA HIS A 47 -8.09 28.67 -6.17
C HIS A 47 -7.24 27.50 -6.67
N GLY A 48 -7.42 27.17 -7.95
CA GLY A 48 -6.49 26.41 -8.75
C GLY A 48 -5.26 27.27 -8.96
N GLY A 49 -4.53 27.52 -7.88
CA GLY A 49 -3.13 27.90 -7.98
C GLY A 49 -2.47 26.78 -8.76
N LYS A 50 -2.04 27.10 -9.99
CA LYS A 50 -1.06 26.28 -10.68
C LYS A 50 0.08 26.11 -9.69
N ALA A 51 0.25 24.89 -9.19
CA ALA A 51 1.44 24.53 -8.46
C ALA A 51 2.59 24.73 -9.43
N GLU A 52 3.22 25.89 -9.35
CA GLU A 52 4.58 26.12 -9.80
C GLU A 52 5.38 24.88 -9.39
N ASP A 53 5.96 24.19 -10.37
CA ASP A 53 6.76 22.99 -10.15
C ASP A 53 7.92 23.36 -9.23
N LYS A 54 7.70 23.24 -7.92
CA LYS A 54 8.72 23.50 -6.90
C LYS A 54 9.82 22.49 -7.12
N GLU A 55 10.87 22.97 -7.77
CA GLU A 55 12.09 22.24 -8.03
C GLU A 55 12.48 21.50 -6.75
N TRP A 56 12.53 20.17 -6.84
CA TRP A 56 12.76 19.37 -5.65
C TRP A 56 14.16 19.67 -5.10
N MET A 57 14.20 20.17 -3.87
CA MET A 57 15.43 20.32 -3.10
C MET A 57 15.59 19.08 -2.19
N PRO A 58 16.59 18.23 -2.45
CA PRO A 58 16.84 17.07 -1.61
C PRO A 58 17.37 17.50 -0.23
N VAL A 59 16.85 16.87 0.82
CA VAL A 59 17.32 17.05 2.19
C VAL A 59 18.32 15.96 2.59
N THR A 60 18.28 14.81 1.90
CA THR A 60 19.19 13.70 2.15
C THR A 60 20.47 13.78 1.33
N LYS A 61 21.57 13.20 1.86
CA LYS A 61 22.81 13.00 1.11
C LYS A 61 22.55 12.21 -0.18
N LEU A 62 21.70 11.18 -0.11
CA LEU A 62 21.29 10.38 -1.25
C LEU A 62 20.58 11.22 -2.32
N GLY A 63 19.60 12.04 -1.92
CA GLY A 63 18.89 12.96 -2.83
C GLY A 63 19.80 13.98 -3.48
N CYS A 64 20.80 14.51 -2.77
CA CYS A 64 21.79 15.38 -3.39
C CYS A 64 22.60 14.65 -4.48
N LEU A 65 22.98 13.39 -4.25
CA LEU A 65 23.72 12.59 -5.23
C LEU A 65 22.87 12.24 -6.45
N VAL A 66 21.60 11.89 -6.23
CA VAL A 66 20.66 11.57 -7.31
C VAL A 66 20.34 12.81 -8.16
N LYS A 67 20.07 13.96 -7.53
CA LYS A 67 19.80 15.21 -8.25
C LYS A 67 20.97 15.66 -9.12
N VAL A 68 22.20 15.38 -8.70
CA VAL A 68 23.42 15.71 -9.45
C VAL A 68 23.83 14.58 -10.41
N MET A 69 22.94 13.61 -10.65
CA MET A 69 23.13 12.50 -11.59
C MET A 69 24.39 11.67 -11.33
N LYS A 70 24.84 11.62 -10.07
CA LYS A 70 26.00 10.82 -9.66
C LYS A 70 25.64 9.35 -9.49
N ILE A 71 24.45 9.09 -8.93
CA ILE A 71 23.85 7.76 -8.87
C ILE A 71 22.91 7.65 -10.07
N LYS A 72 23.21 6.72 -10.97
CA LYS A 72 22.50 6.58 -12.25
C LYS A 72 21.33 5.60 -12.19
N SER A 73 21.36 4.64 -11.26
CA SER A 73 20.35 3.58 -11.16
C SER A 73 19.94 3.29 -9.71
N LEU A 74 18.71 2.76 -9.58
CA LEU A 74 18.19 2.26 -8.31
C LEU A 74 18.92 1.00 -7.83
N GLU A 75 19.48 0.22 -8.76
CA GLU A 75 20.27 -0.98 -8.49
C GLU A 75 21.51 -0.69 -7.63
N GLU A 76 22.18 0.43 -7.89
CA GLU A 76 23.34 0.87 -7.11
C GLU A 76 22.94 1.16 -5.65
N ILE A 77 21.76 1.74 -5.44
CA ILE A 77 21.20 2.00 -4.10
C ILE A 77 20.91 0.67 -3.39
N TYR A 78 20.35 -0.30 -4.10
CA TYR A 78 20.06 -1.63 -3.55
C TYR A 78 21.32 -2.44 -3.24
N LEU A 79 22.35 -2.36 -4.07
CA LEU A 79 23.62 -3.06 -3.86
C LEU A 79 24.28 -2.66 -2.53
N PHE A 80 24.27 -1.37 -2.21
CA PHE A 80 24.82 -0.84 -0.96
C PHE A 80 23.81 -0.78 0.19
N SER A 81 22.59 -1.31 0.00
CA SER A 81 21.52 -1.31 1.01
C SER A 81 21.24 0.06 1.63
N LEU A 82 21.30 1.13 0.82
CA LEU A 82 21.13 2.49 1.31
C LEU A 82 19.64 2.80 1.56
N PRO A 83 19.27 3.35 2.73
CA PRO A 83 17.87 3.61 3.06
C PRO A 83 17.31 4.81 2.29
N ILE A 84 16.24 4.59 1.54
CA ILE A 84 15.49 5.62 0.81
C ILE A 84 14.50 6.27 1.78
N LYS A 85 14.71 7.55 2.11
CA LYS A 85 13.84 8.33 3.02
C LYS A 85 12.96 9.35 2.30
N GLU A 86 13.23 9.64 1.03
CA GLU A 86 12.50 10.60 0.21
C GLU A 86 11.79 9.84 -0.91
N SER A 87 10.46 9.92 -0.99
CA SER A 87 9.68 9.27 -2.05
C SER A 87 10.03 9.83 -3.44
N ARG A 88 10.35 11.12 -3.50
CA ARG A 88 10.72 11.84 -4.74
C ARG A 88 11.92 11.21 -5.46
N LEU A 89 12.76 10.45 -4.76
CA LEU A 89 13.84 9.67 -5.37
C LEU A 89 13.29 8.60 -6.34
N ILE A 90 12.25 7.90 -5.90
CA ILE A 90 11.59 6.85 -6.68
C ILE A 90 10.90 7.49 -7.89
N ASP A 91 10.26 8.64 -7.69
CA ASP A 91 9.61 9.40 -8.77
C ASP A 91 10.62 9.90 -9.82
N PHE A 92 11.83 10.28 -9.41
CA PHE A 92 12.89 10.70 -10.34
C PHE A 92 13.39 9.55 -11.23
N PHE A 93 13.57 8.36 -10.67
CA PHE A 93 14.06 7.20 -11.42
C PHE A 93 12.97 6.52 -12.26
N LEU A 94 11.70 6.52 -11.79
CA LEU A 94 10.61 5.73 -12.38
C LEU A 94 9.46 6.57 -12.94
N GLY A 95 9.53 7.90 -12.86
CA GLY A 95 8.41 8.82 -13.09
C GLY A 95 7.77 8.83 -14.48
N VAL A 96 8.34 8.13 -15.46
CA VAL A 96 7.82 8.09 -16.85
C VAL A 96 7.15 6.78 -17.23
N SER A 97 7.31 5.69 -16.46
CA SER A 97 6.76 4.36 -16.81
C SER A 97 6.30 3.58 -15.57
N LEU A 98 5.44 4.20 -14.77
CA LEU A 98 4.86 3.59 -13.57
C LEU A 98 3.59 2.80 -13.89
N LYS A 99 3.67 1.87 -14.85
CA LYS A 99 2.71 0.78 -15.05
C LYS A 99 3.48 -0.44 -15.58
N ASP A 100 3.60 -1.47 -14.73
CA ASP A 100 3.82 -2.88 -15.10
C ASP A 100 5.24 -3.46 -15.30
N GLU A 101 6.35 -2.69 -15.29
CA GLU A 101 7.67 -3.28 -15.65
C GLU A 101 8.82 -3.08 -14.64
N VAL A 102 8.56 -2.60 -13.43
CA VAL A 102 9.67 -2.05 -12.62
C VAL A 102 10.61 -3.11 -12.03
N LEU A 103 10.15 -4.35 -11.87
CA LEU A 103 11.00 -5.39 -11.34
C LEU A 103 10.71 -6.65 -12.14
N LYS A 104 11.50 -6.95 -13.17
CA LYS A 104 11.54 -8.34 -13.64
C LYS A 104 12.28 -9.15 -12.58
N ILE A 105 11.57 -9.56 -11.54
CA ILE A 105 12.11 -10.49 -10.56
C ILE A 105 12.27 -11.79 -11.31
N MET A 106 13.51 -12.08 -11.72
CA MET A 106 13.79 -13.30 -12.44
C MET A 106 13.42 -14.46 -11.51
N PRO A 107 12.42 -15.30 -11.87
CA PRO A 107 12.09 -16.44 -11.04
C PRO A 107 13.28 -17.38 -11.08
N CYS A 108 13.97 -17.54 -9.94
CA CYS A 108 14.92 -18.62 -9.78
C CYS A 108 14.11 -19.92 -9.83
N ALA A 109 14.31 -20.71 -10.89
CA ALA A 109 13.48 -21.85 -11.30
C ALA A 109 13.48 -23.05 -10.33
N GLY A 110 13.73 -22.84 -9.03
CA GLY A 110 13.73 -23.88 -8.02
C GLY A 110 13.51 -23.42 -6.57
N ALA A 111 13.49 -22.12 -6.27
CA ALA A 111 13.34 -21.67 -4.89
C ALA A 111 11.86 -21.44 -4.54
N LYS A 112 11.33 -22.27 -3.64
CA LYS A 112 10.03 -22.03 -3.01
C LYS A 112 10.23 -20.95 -1.94
N VAL A 113 9.65 -19.78 -2.13
CA VAL A 113 9.75 -18.68 -1.15
C VAL A 113 8.50 -18.61 -0.30
N THR A 114 8.68 -18.35 0.99
CA THR A 114 7.58 -18.22 1.96
C THR A 114 7.69 -16.92 2.72
N GLY A 115 6.62 -16.13 2.67
CA GLY A 115 6.45 -14.90 3.45
C GLY A 115 5.40 -15.07 4.53
N ARG A 116 5.58 -14.41 5.67
CA ARG A 116 4.67 -14.52 6.82
C ARG A 116 4.37 -13.15 7.41
N CYS A 117 3.10 -12.89 7.68
CA CYS A 117 2.65 -11.73 8.43
C CYS A 117 1.51 -12.14 9.39
N GLY A 118 1.78 -12.08 10.70
CA GLY A 118 0.84 -12.54 11.72
C GLY A 118 0.51 -14.04 11.59
N SER A 119 -0.77 -14.36 11.46
CA SER A 119 -1.26 -15.73 11.22
C SER A 119 -1.25 -16.14 9.74
N VAL A 120 -1.01 -15.19 8.82
CA VAL A 120 -1.04 -15.45 7.37
C VAL A 120 0.34 -15.83 6.86
N LEU A 121 0.40 -16.94 6.14
CA LEU A 121 1.59 -17.42 5.45
C LEU A 121 1.26 -17.55 3.96
N VAL A 122 2.11 -16.95 3.11
CA VAL A 122 2.01 -17.05 1.65
C VAL A 122 3.25 -17.73 1.13
N ARG A 123 3.06 -18.78 0.32
CA ARG A 123 4.13 -19.50 -0.36
C ARG A 123 3.99 -19.28 -1.86
N LEU A 124 5.07 -18.85 -2.49
CA LEU A 124 5.20 -18.73 -3.94
C LEU A 124 6.02 -19.92 -4.44
N ILE A 125 5.51 -20.56 -5.49
CA ILE A 125 6.16 -21.69 -6.16
C ILE A 125 6.28 -21.30 -7.64
N PRO A 126 7.48 -21.40 -8.25
CA PRO A 126 7.64 -21.11 -9.67
C PRO A 126 6.81 -22.10 -10.49
N ALA A 127 6.13 -21.59 -11.52
CA ALA A 127 5.33 -22.40 -12.43
C ALA A 127 6.01 -22.50 -13.81
N PRO A 128 5.69 -23.51 -14.63
CA PRO A 128 6.13 -23.57 -16.02
C PRO A 128 5.66 -22.34 -16.82
N ARG A 129 6.39 -22.00 -17.88
CA ARG A 129 6.06 -20.84 -18.72
C ARG A 129 4.68 -20.96 -19.35
N GLY A 130 3.87 -19.90 -19.26
CA GLY A 130 2.52 -19.85 -19.81
C GLY A 130 1.41 -20.40 -18.89
N THR A 131 1.73 -20.69 -17.62
CA THR A 131 0.75 -21.04 -16.59
C THR A 131 -0.08 -19.83 -16.15
N GLY A 132 0.50 -18.64 -16.19
CA GLY A 132 -0.05 -17.44 -15.59
C GLY A 132 0.02 -17.44 -14.06
N ILE A 133 -0.53 -16.37 -13.46
CA ILE A 133 -0.56 -16.21 -11.99
C ILE A 133 -1.81 -16.89 -11.41
N VAL A 134 -1.60 -17.99 -10.69
CA VAL A 134 -2.65 -18.69 -9.94
C VAL A 134 -2.66 -18.20 -8.50
N SER A 135 -3.49 -17.18 -8.25
CA SER A 135 -3.59 -16.52 -6.94
C SER A 135 -4.95 -15.87 -6.70
N ALA A 136 -5.27 -15.65 -5.42
CA ALA A 136 -6.28 -14.70 -4.98
C ALA A 136 -6.00 -13.27 -5.53
N PRO A 137 -7.02 -12.40 -5.66
CA PRO A 137 -6.92 -11.13 -6.38
C PRO A 137 -5.90 -10.14 -5.79
N VAL A 138 -5.66 -10.19 -4.48
CA VAL A 138 -4.72 -9.28 -3.79
C VAL A 138 -3.25 -9.62 -4.16
N PRO A 139 -2.72 -10.83 -3.90
CA PRO A 139 -1.39 -11.20 -4.35
C PRO A 139 -1.25 -11.22 -5.87
N LYS A 140 -2.33 -11.50 -6.62
CA LYS A 140 -2.29 -11.49 -8.09
C LYS A 140 -1.87 -10.12 -8.63
N LYS A 141 -2.43 -9.02 -8.09
CA LYS A 141 -2.03 -7.67 -8.47
C LYS A 141 -0.59 -7.36 -8.06
N LEU A 142 -0.16 -7.80 -6.87
CA LEU A 142 1.21 -7.60 -6.39
C LEU A 142 2.24 -8.32 -7.27
N LEU A 143 1.96 -9.58 -7.63
CA LEU A 143 2.84 -10.39 -8.48
C LEU A 143 2.91 -9.85 -9.92
N MET A 144 1.78 -9.34 -10.44
CA MET A 144 1.72 -8.69 -11.75
C MET A 144 2.54 -7.39 -11.78
N MET A 145 2.42 -6.54 -10.74
CA MET A 145 3.26 -5.33 -10.61
C MET A 145 4.74 -5.66 -10.40
N ALA A 146 5.03 -6.82 -9.83
CA ALA A 146 6.38 -7.35 -9.65
C ALA A 146 6.89 -8.12 -10.89
N GLY A 147 6.23 -8.00 -12.05
CA GLY A 147 6.68 -8.58 -13.31
C GLY A 147 6.80 -10.12 -13.32
N ILE A 148 6.07 -10.81 -12.46
CA ILE A 148 6.06 -12.28 -12.37
C ILE A 148 4.94 -12.82 -13.27
N ASP A 149 5.33 -13.49 -14.35
CA ASP A 149 4.38 -14.05 -15.32
C ASP A 149 3.70 -15.34 -14.82
N ASP A 150 4.49 -16.25 -14.25
CA ASP A 150 4.08 -17.63 -13.96
C ASP A 150 4.38 -18.02 -12.52
N CYS A 151 3.34 -18.18 -11.69
CA CYS A 151 3.51 -18.57 -10.28
C CYS A 151 2.27 -19.26 -9.71
N TYR A 152 2.51 -20.33 -8.95
CA TYR A 152 1.52 -20.92 -8.06
C TYR A 152 1.65 -20.32 -6.66
N THR A 153 0.52 -19.95 -6.08
CA THR A 153 0.47 -19.43 -4.72
C THR A 153 -0.34 -20.34 -3.81
N THR A 154 0.17 -20.57 -2.59
CA THR A 154 -0.62 -21.21 -1.53
C THR A 154 -0.62 -20.31 -0.32
N ALA A 155 -1.80 -20.00 0.22
CA ALA A 155 -1.96 -19.17 1.39
C ALA A 155 -2.59 -19.97 2.53
N GLN A 156 -2.04 -19.82 3.74
CA GLN A 156 -2.55 -20.44 4.97
C GLN A 156 -2.81 -19.35 6.01
N GLY A 157 -3.83 -19.53 6.85
CA GLY A 157 -4.23 -18.57 7.88
C GLY A 157 -5.40 -17.66 7.47
N CYS A 158 -5.61 -16.57 8.23
CA CYS A 158 -6.75 -15.67 8.03
C CYS A 158 -6.52 -14.68 6.86
N ILE A 159 -6.74 -15.14 5.63
CA ILE A 159 -6.58 -14.36 4.40
C ILE A 159 -7.62 -13.26 4.21
N ALA A 160 -8.67 -13.21 5.04
CA ALA A 160 -9.68 -12.14 5.03
C ALA A 160 -9.07 -10.77 5.40
N THR A 161 -7.97 -10.78 6.17
CA THR A 161 -7.26 -9.54 6.53
C THR A 161 -6.34 -9.09 5.38
N LEU A 162 -6.84 -8.19 4.53
CA LEU A 162 -6.14 -7.73 3.33
C LEU A 162 -4.72 -7.22 3.62
N GLY A 163 -4.53 -6.42 4.67
CA GLY A 163 -3.23 -5.85 5.02
C GLY A 163 -2.16 -6.90 5.33
N ASN A 164 -2.49 -7.89 6.17
CA ASN A 164 -1.57 -8.99 6.50
C ASN A 164 -1.29 -9.86 5.29
N PHE A 165 -2.32 -10.12 4.46
CA PHE A 165 -2.19 -10.93 3.27
C PHE A 165 -1.28 -10.30 2.21
N ALA A 166 -1.46 -9.00 1.96
CA ALA A 166 -0.59 -8.23 1.07
C ALA A 166 0.84 -8.17 1.61
N LYS A 167 1.01 -7.91 2.91
CA LYS A 167 2.34 -7.84 3.54
C LYS A 167 3.06 -9.18 3.55
N ALA A 168 2.36 -10.29 3.79
CA ALA A 168 2.93 -11.63 3.70
C ALA A 168 3.38 -11.97 2.27
N THR A 169 2.62 -11.52 1.26
CA THR A 169 3.01 -11.67 -0.15
C THR A 169 4.26 -10.84 -0.46
N PHE A 170 4.29 -9.58 -0.03
CA PHE A 170 5.45 -8.70 -0.23
C PHE A 170 6.71 -9.23 0.47
N ASP A 171 6.57 -9.78 1.68
CA ASP A 171 7.66 -10.44 2.41
C ASP A 171 8.17 -11.70 1.69
N ALA A 172 7.31 -12.44 0.98
CA ALA A 172 7.76 -13.55 0.14
C ALA A 172 8.59 -13.07 -1.05
N ILE A 173 8.20 -11.95 -1.66
CA ILE A 173 8.89 -11.33 -2.79
C ILE A 173 10.23 -10.73 -2.34
N SER A 174 10.30 -10.02 -1.22
CA SER A 174 11.57 -9.44 -0.75
C SER A 174 12.64 -10.52 -0.47
N LYS A 175 12.21 -11.69 0.01
CA LYS A 175 13.08 -12.84 0.27
C LYS A 175 13.61 -13.52 -0.98
N THR A 176 13.11 -13.22 -2.19
CA THR A 176 13.65 -13.82 -3.42
C THR A 176 15.11 -13.43 -3.62
N TYR A 177 15.47 -12.18 -3.31
CA TYR A 177 16.86 -11.70 -3.37
C TYR A 177 17.71 -12.17 -2.18
N SER A 178 17.08 -12.60 -1.08
CA SER A 178 17.79 -13.19 0.06
C SER A 178 18.18 -14.65 -0.18
N TYR A 179 17.59 -15.32 -1.18
CA TYR A 179 17.87 -16.71 -1.48
C TYR A 179 19.15 -16.84 -2.31
N LEU A 180 20.15 -17.53 -1.78
CA LEU A 180 21.42 -17.75 -2.47
C LEU A 180 21.30 -18.95 -3.42
N THR A 181 21.26 -18.70 -4.72
CA THR A 181 21.33 -19.75 -5.75
C THR A 181 22.79 -20.08 -6.10
N PRO A 182 23.07 -21.28 -6.63
CA PRO A 182 24.41 -21.64 -7.09
C PRO A 182 25.03 -20.68 -8.10
N ASP A 183 24.22 -20.01 -8.91
CA ASP A 183 24.69 -18.99 -9.87
C ASP A 183 25.33 -17.77 -9.19
N LEU A 184 24.92 -17.49 -7.95
CA LEU A 184 25.35 -16.37 -7.12
C LEU A 184 26.52 -16.74 -6.18
N TRP A 185 27.06 -17.97 -6.26
CA TRP A 185 28.20 -18.39 -5.43
C TRP A 185 29.54 -17.80 -5.85
N LYS A 186 29.60 -17.18 -7.04
CA LYS A 186 30.80 -16.48 -7.50
C LYS A 186 31.07 -15.31 -6.56
N GLU A 187 32.35 -15.12 -6.20
CA GLU A 187 32.74 -14.02 -5.32
C GLU A 187 32.38 -12.67 -5.94
N THR A 188 31.69 -11.85 -5.15
CA THR A 188 31.31 -10.50 -5.55
C THR A 188 32.50 -9.55 -5.45
N VAL A 189 32.78 -8.81 -6.51
CA VAL A 189 33.78 -7.74 -6.46
C VAL A 189 33.17 -6.54 -5.75
N PHE A 190 33.65 -6.24 -4.54
CA PHE A 190 33.17 -5.11 -3.78
C PHE A 190 33.70 -3.79 -4.38
N THR A 191 32.79 -2.99 -4.92
CA THR A 191 33.07 -1.61 -5.34
C THR A 191 32.95 -0.65 -4.15
N ARG A 192 33.51 0.55 -4.26
CA ARG A 192 33.41 1.56 -3.20
C ARG A 192 31.98 2.09 -3.14
N SER A 193 31.51 2.41 -1.93
CA SER A 193 30.15 2.95 -1.77
C SER A 193 30.04 4.37 -2.36
N PRO A 194 28.87 4.76 -2.92
CA PRO A 194 28.65 6.09 -3.47
C PRO A 194 28.88 7.21 -2.44
N TYR A 195 28.62 6.93 -1.16
CA TYR A 195 28.93 7.89 -0.09
C TYR A 195 30.43 8.10 0.08
N GLN A 196 31.23 7.05 -0.08
CA GLN A 196 32.69 7.15 0.01
C GLN A 196 33.28 7.84 -1.22
N GLU A 197 32.82 7.49 -2.43
CA GLU A 197 33.34 8.10 -3.67
C GLU A 197 32.99 9.58 -3.80
N PHE A 198 31.78 9.97 -3.41
CA PHE A 198 31.30 11.34 -3.55
C PHE A 198 31.35 12.15 -2.25
N THR A 199 32.19 11.76 -1.29
CA THR A 199 32.36 12.46 -0.01
C THR A 199 32.69 13.95 -0.23
N ASP A 200 33.66 14.26 -1.08
CA ASP A 200 34.08 15.65 -1.35
C ASP A 200 32.96 16.51 -1.95
N HIS A 201 32.11 15.88 -2.76
CA HIS A 201 30.97 16.55 -3.37
C HIS A 201 29.88 16.82 -2.34
N LEU A 202 29.58 15.85 -1.48
CA LEU A 202 28.60 16.00 -0.40
C LEU A 202 28.95 17.13 0.56
N VAL A 203 30.22 17.25 0.95
CA VAL A 203 30.68 18.34 1.82
C VAL A 203 30.43 19.71 1.17
N LYS A 204 30.60 19.83 -0.15
CA LYS A 204 30.39 21.09 -0.88
C LYS A 204 28.90 21.40 -1.11
N THR A 205 28.09 20.40 -1.45
CA THR A 205 26.69 20.64 -1.87
C THR A 205 25.69 20.48 -0.73
N HIS A 206 25.78 19.43 0.08
CA HIS A 206 24.82 19.15 1.14
C HIS A 206 24.92 20.17 2.27
N THR A 207 26.14 20.50 2.69
CA THR A 207 26.37 21.50 3.75
C THR A 207 25.88 22.89 3.33
N ARG A 208 26.07 23.29 2.06
CA ARG A 208 25.55 24.58 1.54
C ARG A 208 24.02 24.63 1.49
N VAL A 209 23.38 23.55 1.05
CA VAL A 209 21.91 23.44 1.06
C VAL A 209 21.36 23.49 2.49
N SER A 210 22.04 22.88 3.47
CA SER A 210 21.65 23.01 4.88
C SER A 210 21.81 24.44 5.41
N MET A 211 22.87 25.16 5.02
CA MET A 211 23.13 26.54 5.47
C MET A 211 22.14 27.55 4.87
N GLN A 212 21.80 27.42 3.58
CA GLN A 212 20.80 28.29 2.93
C GLN A 212 19.41 28.15 3.55
N ARG A 213 19.06 26.95 4.04
CA ARG A 213 17.80 26.72 4.75
C ARG A 213 17.74 27.43 6.10
N THR A 214 18.85 27.51 6.84
CA THR A 214 18.91 28.23 8.12
C THR A 214 18.82 29.75 7.94
N GLN A 215 19.16 30.27 6.76
CA GLN A 215 19.14 31.70 6.44
C GLN A 215 17.87 32.18 5.71
N ALA A 216 16.88 31.31 5.48
CA ALA A 216 15.61 31.77 4.91
C ALA A 216 14.98 32.80 5.88
N PRO A 217 14.73 34.05 5.44
CA PRO A 217 14.23 35.07 6.33
C PRO A 217 12.83 34.66 6.79
N ALA A 218 12.59 34.73 8.09
CA ALA A 218 11.24 34.76 8.63
C ALA A 218 10.53 35.92 7.91
N VAL A 219 9.61 35.60 7.00
CA VAL A 219 8.77 36.59 6.34
C VAL A 219 8.03 37.31 7.46
N ALA A 220 8.44 38.55 7.73
CA ALA A 220 7.81 39.43 8.68
C ALA A 220 6.36 39.61 8.25
N ILE A 221 5.45 39.03 9.03
CA ILE A 221 4.03 39.32 8.94
C ILE A 221 3.89 40.70 9.59
N THR A 222 3.74 41.74 8.77
CA THR A 222 3.34 43.09 9.20
C THR A 222 2.01 43.39 8.55
#